data_AF-A0A7I9V9T6-F1
#
_entry.id   AF-A0A7I9V9T6-F1
#
_cell.length_a   1.000
_cell.length_b   1.000
_cell.length_c   1.000
_cell.angle_alpha   90.00
_cell.angle_beta   90.00
_cell.angle_gamma   90.00
#
_symmetry.space_group_name_H-M   'P 1'
#
loop_
_entity.id
_entity.type
_entity.pdbx_description
1 polymer ?
#
loop_
_entity_poly.entity_id
_entity_poly.type
_entity_poly.pdbx_seq_one_letter_code
_entity_poly.pdbx_strand_id
1 'polypeptide(L)'
;MRGYDRDQVTDHIRRLDAELQMMAADRDSAHASADQLHDRLEQARSQVHSLQRDVDALSVPPTTVAGMSERVSRMLQLATDEAAELRANARDEAAETVSVARQDAKSERDKAATDAAHTRELAQEHADTLITDAEERAAAVDAEAEKVRIAAEQAEADARDRAAAIIAEAEDEAARLRGAAHNIAMNRLGRSREIAGAAHDAHRQILDHLDALRQHLGDLPNALALSGDEQDLVDADNASDLDLLNRTLSGRDRFVSADPSRTDTRAAEATDVLDAVDDEYRVEEYSAKHYGPARKNDAKPDAASA
;
A
#
# COMPACT_ATOMS: atom_id res chain seq x y z
N MET A 1 100.54 -10.71 84.12
CA MET A 1 100.65 -9.34 84.67
C MET A 1 99.36 -8.62 84.37
N ARG A 2 98.51 -8.43 85.38
CA ARG A 2 97.29 -7.60 85.28
C ARG A 2 97.73 -6.13 85.37
N GLY A 3 98.28 -5.63 84.27
CA GLY A 3 98.53 -4.21 84.11
C GLY A 3 97.24 -3.58 83.61
N TYR A 4 96.78 -2.52 84.27
CA TYR A 4 95.73 -1.66 83.72
C TYR A 4 96.21 -1.13 82.37
N ASP A 5 95.37 -1.26 81.36
CA ASP A 5 95.62 -0.64 80.06
C ASP A 5 95.64 0.88 80.27
N ARG A 6 96.82 1.47 80.08
CA ARG A 6 97.03 2.91 80.31
C ARG A 6 96.17 3.75 79.39
N ASP A 7 95.89 3.26 78.17
CA ASP A 7 95.05 3.99 77.22
C ASP A 7 93.59 3.94 77.67
N GLN A 8 93.13 2.78 78.17
CA GLN A 8 91.80 2.63 78.75
C GLN A 8 91.56 3.54 79.98
N VAL A 9 92.53 3.62 80.89
CA VAL A 9 92.43 4.51 82.07
C VAL A 9 92.49 5.98 81.66
N THR A 10 93.34 6.33 80.69
CA THR A 10 93.44 7.70 80.19
C THR A 10 92.15 8.14 79.51
N ASP A 11 91.52 7.28 78.71
CA ASP A 11 90.24 7.55 78.08
C ASP A 11 89.09 7.63 79.10
N HIS A 12 89.14 6.82 80.16
CA HIS A 12 88.18 6.92 81.26
C HIS A 12 88.31 8.23 82.05
N ILE A 13 89.54 8.66 82.36
CA ILE A 13 89.81 9.95 83.01
C ILE A 13 89.38 11.11 82.12
N ARG A 14 89.65 11.06 80.81
CA ARG A 14 89.17 12.07 79.84
C ARG A 14 87.66 12.15 79.78
N ARG A 15 86.98 10.99 79.84
CA ARG A 15 85.51 10.94 79.90
C ARG A 15 84.97 11.56 81.18
N LEU A 16 85.54 11.21 82.34
CA LEU A 16 85.14 11.79 83.62
C LEU A 16 85.41 13.30 83.69
N ASP A 17 86.53 13.77 83.12
CA ASP A 17 86.83 15.21 83.04
C ASP A 17 85.83 15.93 82.14
N ALA A 18 85.46 15.35 81.00
CA ALA A 18 84.40 15.87 80.13
C ALA A 18 83.03 15.89 80.82
N GLU A 19 82.68 14.84 81.57
CA GLU A 19 81.44 14.76 82.35
C GLU A 19 81.43 15.82 83.48
N LEU A 20 82.54 16.02 84.20
CA LEU A 20 82.66 17.05 85.23
C LEU A 20 82.59 18.48 84.64
N GLN A 21 83.19 18.71 83.48
CA GLN A 21 83.07 19.99 82.78
C GLN A 21 81.63 20.24 82.32
N MET A 22 80.94 19.21 81.82
CA MET A 22 79.53 19.30 81.46
C MET A 22 78.66 19.59 82.69
N MET A 23 78.85 18.88 83.80
CA MET A 23 78.12 19.14 85.05
C MET A 23 78.43 20.51 85.64
N ALA A 24 79.68 20.98 85.54
CA ALA A 24 80.05 22.33 85.97
C ALA A 24 79.36 23.38 85.09
N ALA A 25 79.34 23.19 83.77
CA ALA A 25 78.63 24.07 82.84
C ALA A 25 77.11 24.07 83.08
N ASP A 26 76.50 22.91 83.32
CA ASP A 26 75.08 22.78 83.64
C ASP A 26 74.75 23.46 84.98
N ARG A 27 75.61 23.28 85.98
CA ARG A 27 75.47 23.95 87.29
C ARG A 27 75.58 25.47 87.14
N ASP A 28 76.56 25.95 86.39
CA ASP A 28 76.76 27.38 86.19
C ASP A 28 75.59 27.99 85.38
N SER A 29 75.04 27.27 84.40
CA SER A 29 73.80 27.63 83.70
C SER A 29 72.59 27.66 84.63
N ALA A 30 72.47 26.67 85.53
CA ALA A 30 71.40 26.61 86.53
C ALA A 30 71.50 27.76 87.54
N HIS A 31 72.71 28.12 87.99
CA HIS A 31 72.94 29.28 88.85
C HIS A 31 72.61 30.58 88.14
N ALA A 32 73.06 30.77 86.89
CA ALA A 32 72.72 31.94 86.09
C ALA A 32 71.20 32.07 85.89
N SER A 33 70.51 30.94 85.67
CA SER A 33 69.04 30.91 85.59
C SER A 33 68.39 31.26 86.93
N ALA A 34 68.90 30.73 88.04
CA ALA A 34 68.39 31.02 89.38
C ALA A 34 68.54 32.51 89.73
N ASP A 35 69.68 33.12 89.40
CA ASP A 35 69.92 34.56 89.59
C ASP A 35 68.95 35.39 88.73
N GLN A 36 68.75 35.03 87.45
CA GLN A 36 67.77 35.71 86.58
C GLN A 36 66.33 35.61 87.11
N LEU A 37 65.93 34.45 87.64
CA LEU A 37 64.62 34.28 88.26
C LEU A 37 64.52 35.10 89.56
N HIS A 38 65.59 35.18 90.35
CA HIS A 38 65.64 35.99 91.56
C HIS A 38 65.45 37.48 91.24
N ASP A 39 66.15 37.99 90.24
CA ASP A 39 66.04 39.38 89.78
C ASP A 39 64.63 39.70 89.28
N ARG A 40 64.02 38.81 88.47
CA ARG A 40 62.63 38.97 88.00
C ARG A 40 61.63 38.97 89.15
N LEU A 41 61.86 38.13 90.15
CA LEU A 41 60.99 38.02 91.31
C LEU A 41 61.10 39.26 92.21
N GLU A 42 62.31 39.81 92.39
CA GLU A 42 62.50 41.05 93.13
C GLU A 42 61.92 42.25 92.39
N GLN A 43 62.07 42.30 91.06
CA GLN A 43 61.40 43.29 90.23
C GLN A 43 59.87 43.21 90.36
N ALA A 44 59.29 42.01 90.26
CA ALA A 44 57.85 41.80 90.42
C ALA A 44 57.38 42.18 91.84
N ARG A 45 58.14 41.84 92.89
CA ARG A 45 57.85 42.25 94.28
C ARG A 45 57.86 43.76 94.43
N SER A 46 58.85 44.45 93.87
CA SER A 46 58.92 45.90 93.89
C SER A 46 57.72 46.54 93.19
N GLN A 47 57.28 45.94 92.09
CA GLN A 47 56.14 46.40 91.30
C GLN A 47 54.83 46.16 92.06
N VAL A 48 54.65 45.00 92.70
CA VAL A 48 53.49 44.71 93.56
C VAL A 48 53.44 45.69 94.72
N HIS A 49 54.56 45.96 95.41
CA HIS A 49 54.59 46.95 96.48
C HIS A 49 54.27 48.36 96.00
N SER A 50 54.71 48.75 94.79
CA SER A 50 54.32 50.03 94.19
C SER A 50 52.83 50.09 93.92
N LEU A 51 52.28 49.06 93.26
CA LEU A 51 50.85 48.96 92.94
C LEU A 51 49.98 48.93 94.20
N GLN A 52 50.42 48.25 95.26
CA GLN A 52 49.73 48.24 96.56
C GLN A 52 49.67 49.65 97.17
N ARG A 53 50.78 50.39 97.18
CA ARG A 53 50.79 51.79 97.64
C ARG A 53 49.88 52.67 96.80
N ASP A 54 49.87 52.47 95.48
CA ASP A 54 48.99 53.20 94.58
C ASP A 54 47.51 52.89 94.85
N VAL A 55 47.16 51.61 95.07
CA VAL A 55 45.79 51.18 95.40
C VAL A 55 45.36 51.71 96.76
N ASP A 56 46.23 51.68 97.77
CA ASP A 56 45.94 52.23 99.11
C ASP A 56 45.71 53.74 99.03
N ALA A 57 46.51 54.46 98.25
CA ALA A 57 46.32 55.89 97.99
C ALA A 57 45.01 56.19 97.24
N LEU A 58 44.56 55.29 96.36
CA LEU A 58 43.30 55.41 95.62
C LEU A 58 42.06 54.95 96.43
N SER A 59 42.23 54.08 97.44
CA SER A 59 41.14 53.57 98.26
C SER A 59 40.70 54.55 99.35
N VAL A 60 41.62 55.43 99.80
CA VAL A 60 41.29 56.53 100.71
C VAL A 60 40.57 57.66 99.94
N PRO A 61 39.49 58.25 100.47
CA PRO A 61 38.83 59.40 99.85
C PRO A 61 39.83 60.54 99.61
N PRO A 62 39.91 61.12 98.41
CA PRO A 62 40.90 62.15 98.12
C PRO A 62 40.60 63.40 98.96
N THR A 63 41.43 63.67 99.95
CA THR A 63 41.29 64.84 100.84
C THR A 63 42.03 66.07 100.31
N THR A 64 42.71 65.95 99.16
CA THR A 64 43.48 67.03 98.52
C THR A 64 43.11 67.21 97.04
N VAL A 65 43.20 68.44 96.53
CA VAL A 65 42.91 68.78 95.12
C VAL A 65 43.88 68.09 94.13
N ALA A 66 45.14 67.89 94.54
CA ALA A 66 46.13 67.16 93.76
C ALA A 66 45.74 65.68 93.57
N GLY A 67 45.30 65.00 94.64
CA GLY A 67 44.86 63.60 94.57
C GLY A 67 43.57 63.40 93.76
N MET A 68 42.69 64.40 93.72
CA MET A 68 41.53 64.39 92.80
C MET A 68 41.98 64.50 91.34
N SER A 69 42.91 65.39 91.03
CA SER A 69 43.41 65.62 89.66
C SER A 69 44.16 64.41 89.11
N GLU A 70 44.96 63.75 89.95
CA GLU A 70 45.69 62.53 89.59
C GLU A 70 44.76 61.35 89.31
N ARG A 71 43.71 61.18 90.13
CA ARG A 71 42.67 60.15 89.89
C ARG A 71 41.92 60.40 88.59
N VAL A 72 41.57 61.65 88.29
CA VAL A 72 40.94 62.02 87.01
C VAL A 72 41.86 61.72 85.83
N SER A 73 43.15 62.04 85.92
CA SER A 73 44.12 61.72 84.87
C SER A 73 44.22 60.22 84.60
N ARG A 74 44.27 59.39 85.65
CA ARG A 74 44.29 57.93 85.51
C ARG A 74 42.97 57.37 84.96
N MET A 75 41.83 57.92 85.40
CA MET A 75 40.51 57.52 84.87
C MET A 75 40.36 57.88 83.39
N LEU A 76 40.87 59.04 82.96
CA LEU A 76 40.92 59.43 81.55
C LEU A 76 41.86 58.54 80.74
N GLN A 77 43.00 58.17 81.31
CA GLN A 77 43.94 57.25 80.65
C GLN A 77 43.31 55.86 80.48
N LEU A 78 42.72 55.30 81.54
CA LEU A 78 41.98 54.04 81.49
C LEU A 78 40.83 54.08 80.48
N ALA A 79 40.03 55.16 80.49
CA ALA A 79 38.95 55.33 79.52
C ALA A 79 39.45 55.45 78.07
N THR A 80 40.64 56.03 77.86
CA THR A 80 41.26 56.12 76.53
C THR A 80 41.76 54.76 76.06
N ASP A 81 42.38 53.99 76.96
CA ASP A 81 42.85 52.63 76.69
C ASP A 81 41.65 51.70 76.39
N GLU A 82 40.59 51.76 77.19
CA GLU A 82 39.35 51.00 76.98
C GLU A 82 38.64 51.40 75.68
N ALA A 83 38.62 52.70 75.33
CA ALA A 83 38.10 53.17 74.06
C ALA A 83 38.97 52.74 72.86
N ALA A 84 40.28 52.57 73.04
CA ALA A 84 41.17 52.06 72.00
C ALA A 84 40.92 50.56 71.78
N GLU A 85 40.79 49.79 72.85
CA GLU A 85 40.45 48.36 72.81
C GLU A 85 39.08 48.13 72.16
N LEU A 86 38.04 48.86 72.58
CA LEU A 86 36.71 48.76 71.99
C LEU A 86 36.72 49.05 70.49
N ARG A 87 37.49 50.05 70.05
CA ARG A 87 37.65 50.35 68.62
C ARG A 87 38.48 49.31 67.88
N ALA A 88 39.40 48.61 68.52
CA ALA A 88 40.13 47.50 67.91
C ALA A 88 39.18 46.31 67.70
N ASN A 89 38.48 45.90 68.77
CA ASN A 89 37.50 44.80 68.72
C ASN A 89 36.40 45.06 67.69
N ALA A 90 35.83 46.28 67.65
CA ALA A 90 34.82 46.62 66.66
C ALA A 90 35.34 46.58 65.21
N ARG A 91 36.63 46.86 64.97
CA ARG A 91 37.22 46.74 63.63
C ARG A 91 37.45 45.28 63.26
N ASP A 92 37.87 44.46 64.22
CA ASP A 92 38.10 43.03 63.99
C ASP A 92 36.78 42.30 63.73
N GLU A 93 35.73 42.55 64.53
CA GLU A 93 34.38 42.03 64.30
C GLU A 93 33.80 42.48 62.95
N ALA A 94 34.01 43.75 62.57
CA ALA A 94 33.58 44.25 61.26
C ALA A 94 34.34 43.57 60.11
N ALA A 95 35.65 43.35 60.27
CA ALA A 95 36.48 42.67 59.29
C ALA A 95 36.06 41.20 59.13
N GLU A 96 35.78 40.51 60.24
CA GLU A 96 35.25 39.14 60.25
C GLU A 96 33.90 39.07 59.55
N THR A 97 32.96 39.96 59.92
CA THR A 97 31.63 40.02 59.30
C THR A 97 31.71 40.23 57.79
N VAL A 98 32.58 41.14 57.33
CA VAL A 98 32.79 41.39 55.90
C VAL A 98 33.45 40.19 55.22
N SER A 99 34.36 39.50 55.90
CA SER A 99 35.01 38.29 55.38
C SER A 99 33.99 37.17 55.16
N VAL A 100 33.16 36.88 56.17
CA VAL A 100 32.09 35.88 56.10
C VAL A 100 31.10 36.23 54.99
N ALA A 101 30.61 37.47 54.95
CA ALA A 101 29.68 37.91 53.91
C ALA A 101 30.26 37.78 52.49
N ARG A 102 31.57 38.01 52.31
CA ARG A 102 32.25 37.81 51.02
C ARG A 102 32.37 36.33 50.66
N GLN A 103 32.65 35.47 51.62
CA GLN A 103 32.73 34.03 51.41
C GLN A 103 31.35 33.46 51.04
N ASP A 104 30.31 33.88 51.74
CA ASP A 104 28.93 33.45 51.47
C ASP A 104 28.48 33.94 50.10
N ALA A 105 28.70 35.21 49.77
CA ALA A 105 28.38 35.75 48.45
C ALA A 105 29.14 35.04 47.32
N LYS A 106 30.39 34.60 47.56
CA LYS A 106 31.13 33.80 46.58
C LYS A 106 30.51 32.40 46.44
N SER A 107 30.22 31.73 47.55
CA SER A 107 29.59 30.41 47.57
C SER A 107 28.25 30.41 46.85
N GLU A 108 27.41 31.43 47.07
CA GLU A 108 26.13 31.60 46.37
C GLU A 108 26.31 31.83 44.87
N ARG A 109 27.29 32.64 44.46
CA ARG A 109 27.59 32.86 43.04
C ARG A 109 28.08 31.58 42.36
N ASP A 110 28.95 30.82 43.02
CA ASP A 110 29.48 29.56 42.49
C ASP A 110 28.37 28.50 42.34
N LYS A 111 27.45 28.43 43.32
CA LYS A 111 26.25 27.59 43.23
C LYS A 111 25.33 28.03 42.09
N ALA A 112 24.99 29.31 42.02
CA ALA A 112 24.12 29.83 40.96
C ALA A 112 24.73 29.62 39.55
N ALA A 113 26.05 29.76 39.41
CA ALA A 113 26.76 29.48 38.17
C ALA A 113 26.69 27.99 37.79
N THR A 114 26.83 27.09 38.77
CA THR A 114 26.72 25.64 38.57
C THR A 114 25.29 25.25 38.18
N ASP A 115 24.28 25.75 38.88
CA ASP A 115 22.87 25.48 38.59
C ASP A 115 22.47 26.01 37.20
N ALA A 116 22.94 27.20 36.84
CA ALA A 116 22.72 27.77 35.51
C ALA A 116 23.47 27.02 34.40
N ALA A 117 24.63 26.42 34.69
CA ALA A 117 25.32 25.55 33.74
C ALA A 117 24.56 24.23 33.55
N HIS A 118 24.15 23.60 34.65
CA HIS A 118 23.39 22.35 34.62
C HIS A 118 22.03 22.50 33.91
N THR A 119 21.32 23.60 34.18
CA THR A 119 20.05 23.90 33.50
C THR A 119 20.24 24.07 31.99
N ARG A 120 21.34 24.70 31.56
CA ARG A 120 21.66 24.86 30.13
C ARG A 120 22.01 23.53 29.47
N GLU A 121 22.77 22.69 30.15
CA GLU A 121 23.13 21.35 29.67
C GLU A 121 21.88 20.49 29.47
N LEU A 122 21.00 20.38 30.48
CA LEU A 122 19.74 19.66 30.37
C LEU A 122 18.84 20.22 29.26
N ALA A 123 18.78 21.55 29.10
CA ALA A 123 18.00 22.17 28.04
C ALA A 123 18.57 21.84 26.64
N GLN A 124 19.90 21.76 26.50
CA GLN A 124 20.57 21.34 25.27
C GLN A 124 20.30 19.87 24.97
N GLU A 125 20.48 18.98 25.94
CA GLU A 125 20.19 17.54 25.78
C GLU A 125 18.73 17.29 25.37
N HIS A 126 17.78 18.01 25.98
CA HIS A 126 16.38 17.93 25.60
C HIS A 126 16.13 18.48 24.20
N ALA A 127 16.78 19.58 23.81
CA ALA A 127 16.66 20.12 22.46
C ALA A 127 17.22 19.15 21.42
N ASP A 128 18.39 18.58 21.66
CA ASP A 128 19.04 17.61 20.76
C ASP A 128 18.20 16.33 20.62
N THR A 129 17.62 15.85 21.72
CA THR A 129 16.70 14.71 21.71
C THR A 129 15.46 15.03 20.87
N LEU A 130 14.84 16.21 21.06
CA LEU A 130 13.67 16.62 20.29
C LEU A 130 13.95 16.77 18.80
N ILE A 131 15.13 17.29 18.45
CA ILE A 131 15.58 17.42 17.05
C ILE A 131 15.75 16.03 16.44
N THR A 132 16.48 15.13 17.11
CA THR A 132 16.71 13.75 16.64
C THR A 132 15.38 13.02 16.44
N ASP A 133 14.48 13.08 17.43
CA ASP A 133 13.13 12.52 17.35
C ASP A 133 12.31 13.09 16.18
N ALA A 134 12.43 14.40 15.92
CA ALA A 134 11.72 15.04 14.82
C ALA A 134 12.28 14.61 13.46
N GLU A 135 13.60 14.49 13.34
CA GLU A 135 14.28 13.98 12.15
C GLU A 135 13.90 12.52 11.86
N GLU A 136 13.87 11.66 12.88
CA GLU A 136 13.44 10.27 12.74
C GLU A 136 11.98 10.16 12.28
N ARG A 137 11.07 10.96 12.87
CA ARG A 137 9.67 11.00 12.46
C ARG A 137 9.51 11.52 11.03
N ALA A 138 10.26 12.56 10.66
CA ALA A 138 10.23 13.09 9.30
C ALA A 138 10.70 12.04 8.29
N ALA A 139 11.83 11.37 8.56
CA ALA A 139 12.35 10.30 7.72
C ALA A 139 11.37 9.12 7.60
N ALA A 140 10.68 8.76 8.70
CA ALA A 140 9.66 7.71 8.67
C ALA A 140 8.45 8.09 7.82
N VAL A 141 7.98 9.34 7.91
CA VAL A 141 6.89 9.86 7.08
C VAL A 141 7.27 9.89 5.61
N ASP A 142 8.47 10.36 5.28
CA ASP A 142 8.98 10.41 3.91
C ASP A 142 9.13 8.99 3.32
N ALA A 143 9.66 8.04 4.09
CA ALA A 143 9.77 6.65 3.68
C ALA A 143 8.39 6.01 3.44
N GLU A 144 7.39 6.33 4.27
CA GLU A 144 6.04 5.82 4.08
C GLU A 144 5.33 6.48 2.88
N ALA A 145 5.51 7.78 2.69
CA ALA A 145 5.01 8.50 1.53
C ALA A 145 5.60 7.94 0.23
N GLU A 146 6.89 7.61 0.22
CA GLU A 146 7.57 6.96 -0.90
C GLU A 146 6.96 5.59 -1.21
N LYS A 147 6.75 4.74 -0.20
CA LYS A 147 6.10 3.43 -0.39
C LYS A 147 4.69 3.59 -0.95
N VAL A 148 3.91 4.51 -0.41
CA VAL A 148 2.54 4.78 -0.89
C VAL A 148 2.58 5.26 -2.34
N ARG A 149 3.55 6.13 -2.71
CA ARG A 149 3.71 6.59 -4.09
C ARG A 149 4.03 5.43 -5.03
N ILE A 150 5.02 4.60 -4.68
CA ILE A 150 5.40 3.42 -5.49
C ILE A 150 4.22 2.45 -5.63
N ALA A 151 3.51 2.16 -4.53
CA ALA A 151 2.34 1.28 -4.56
C ALA A 151 1.20 1.86 -5.43
N ALA A 152 0.98 3.17 -5.38
CA ALA A 152 0.00 3.84 -6.22
C ALA A 152 0.40 3.80 -7.70
N GLU A 153 1.66 4.04 -8.03
CA GLU A 153 2.19 3.93 -9.40
C GLU A 153 2.04 2.51 -9.95
N GLN A 154 2.34 1.49 -9.14
CA GLN A 154 2.15 0.08 -9.51
C GLN A 154 0.67 -0.26 -9.73
N ALA A 155 -0.22 0.17 -8.82
CA ALA A 155 -1.65 -0.07 -8.98
C ALA A 155 -2.21 0.62 -10.22
N GLU A 156 -1.72 1.80 -10.57
CA GLU A 156 -2.11 2.52 -11.78
C GLU A 156 -1.60 1.82 -13.05
N ALA A 157 -0.37 1.32 -13.05
CA ALA A 157 0.18 0.52 -14.14
C ALA A 157 -0.64 -0.78 -14.34
N ASP A 158 -0.91 -1.54 -13.28
CA ASP A 158 -1.74 -2.73 -13.31
C ASP A 158 -3.15 -2.45 -13.85
N ALA A 159 -3.75 -1.33 -13.44
CA ALA A 159 -5.08 -0.92 -13.91
C ALA A 159 -5.06 -0.59 -15.41
N ARG A 160 -4.01 0.09 -15.90
CA ARG A 160 -3.82 0.36 -17.33
C ARG A 160 -3.66 -0.92 -18.13
N ASP A 161 -2.85 -1.87 -17.65
CA ASP A 161 -2.63 -3.14 -18.34
C ASP A 161 -3.91 -3.98 -18.42
N ARG A 162 -4.69 -4.04 -17.34
CA ARG A 162 -6.00 -4.71 -17.35
C ARG A 162 -6.99 -4.04 -18.30
N ALA A 163 -7.03 -2.71 -18.31
CA ALA A 163 -7.89 -1.98 -19.22
C ALA A 163 -7.51 -2.24 -20.69
N ALA A 164 -6.20 -2.23 -21.01
CA ALA A 164 -5.69 -2.55 -22.33
C ALA A 164 -6.05 -3.99 -22.75
N ALA A 165 -5.91 -4.96 -21.84
CA ALA A 165 -6.28 -6.36 -22.11
C ALA A 165 -7.78 -6.52 -22.41
N ILE A 166 -8.65 -5.86 -21.63
CA ILE A 166 -10.10 -5.89 -21.86
C ILE A 166 -10.46 -5.26 -23.21
N ILE A 167 -9.82 -4.14 -23.56
CA ILE A 167 -10.05 -3.48 -24.85
C ILE A 167 -9.62 -4.41 -26.00
N ALA A 168 -8.43 -5.01 -25.91
CA ALA A 168 -7.94 -5.93 -26.93
C ALA A 168 -8.88 -7.14 -27.12
N GLU A 169 -9.34 -7.76 -26.02
CA GLU A 169 -10.27 -8.87 -26.08
C GLU A 169 -11.62 -8.47 -26.71
N ALA A 170 -12.15 -7.29 -26.35
CA ALA A 170 -13.38 -6.76 -26.92
C ALA A 170 -13.23 -6.44 -28.42
N GLU A 171 -12.08 -5.92 -28.85
CA GLU A 171 -11.78 -5.68 -30.26
C GLU A 171 -11.71 -6.98 -31.07
N ASP A 172 -11.06 -8.01 -30.52
CA ASP A 172 -10.97 -9.34 -31.13
C ASP A 172 -12.35 -10.02 -31.23
N GLU A 173 -13.19 -9.91 -30.19
CA GLU A 173 -14.56 -10.40 -30.23
C GLU A 173 -15.40 -9.64 -31.27
N ALA A 174 -15.31 -8.31 -31.29
CA ALA A 174 -16.00 -7.50 -32.29
C ALA A 174 -15.56 -7.84 -33.73
N ALA A 175 -14.27 -8.10 -33.94
CA ALA A 175 -13.76 -8.55 -35.24
C ALA A 175 -14.33 -9.91 -35.63
N ARG A 176 -14.37 -10.88 -34.70
CA ARG A 176 -14.99 -12.20 -34.91
C ARG A 176 -16.47 -12.10 -35.25
N LEU A 177 -17.23 -11.30 -34.50
CA LEU A 177 -18.67 -11.08 -34.75
C LEU A 177 -18.92 -10.42 -36.10
N ARG A 178 -18.14 -9.39 -36.47
CA ARG A 178 -18.23 -8.75 -37.80
C ARG A 178 -17.91 -9.75 -38.92
N GLY A 179 -16.88 -10.56 -38.77
CA GLY A 179 -16.53 -11.61 -39.75
C GLY A 179 -17.64 -12.66 -39.90
N ALA A 180 -18.21 -13.13 -38.80
CA ALA A 180 -19.32 -14.08 -38.81
C ALA A 180 -20.57 -13.49 -39.48
N ALA A 181 -20.96 -12.26 -39.10
CA ALA A 181 -22.09 -11.55 -39.70
C ALA A 181 -21.89 -11.34 -41.21
N HIS A 182 -20.67 -10.97 -41.62
CA HIS A 182 -20.32 -10.82 -43.03
C HIS A 182 -20.47 -12.14 -43.81
N ASN A 183 -19.95 -13.24 -43.28
CA ASN A 183 -20.08 -14.56 -43.92
C ASN A 183 -21.55 -15.01 -44.02
N ILE A 184 -22.35 -14.80 -42.96
CA ILE A 184 -23.80 -15.10 -42.99
C ILE A 184 -24.49 -14.27 -44.08
N ALA A 185 -24.19 -12.98 -44.18
CA ALA A 185 -24.75 -12.11 -45.21
C ALA A 185 -24.35 -12.57 -46.62
N MET A 186 -23.07 -12.90 -46.83
CA MET A 186 -22.57 -13.40 -48.12
C MET A 186 -23.21 -14.73 -48.52
N ASN A 187 -23.32 -15.68 -47.59
CA ASN A 187 -23.99 -16.96 -47.83
C ASN A 187 -25.47 -16.78 -48.16
N ARG A 188 -26.18 -15.90 -47.44
CA ARG A 188 -27.58 -15.58 -47.71
C ARG A 188 -27.76 -14.96 -49.09
N LEU A 189 -26.86 -14.05 -49.47
CA LEU A 189 -26.88 -13.38 -50.77
C LEU A 189 -26.51 -14.35 -51.92
N GLY A 190 -25.54 -15.23 -51.70
CA GLY A 190 -25.22 -16.33 -52.61
C GLY A 190 -26.42 -17.24 -52.85
N ARG A 191 -27.04 -17.74 -51.77
CA ARG A 191 -28.25 -18.56 -51.85
C ARG A 191 -29.41 -17.84 -52.53
N SER A 192 -29.58 -16.54 -52.28
CA SER A 192 -30.60 -15.74 -52.96
C SER A 192 -30.34 -15.64 -54.47
N ARG A 193 -29.08 -15.52 -54.88
CA ARG A 193 -28.70 -15.50 -56.31
C ARG A 193 -28.91 -16.86 -56.96
N GLU A 194 -28.57 -17.95 -56.28
CA GLU A 194 -28.82 -19.32 -56.76
C GLU A 194 -30.32 -19.57 -56.97
N ILE A 195 -31.15 -19.21 -55.99
CA ILE A 195 -32.62 -19.32 -56.11
C ILE A 195 -33.13 -18.44 -57.25
N ALA A 196 -32.65 -17.22 -57.38
CA ALA A 196 -33.03 -16.33 -58.47
C ALA A 196 -32.59 -16.88 -59.85
N GLY A 197 -31.41 -17.49 -59.94
CA GLY A 197 -30.92 -18.16 -61.15
C GLY A 197 -31.78 -19.36 -61.51
N ALA A 198 -32.03 -20.26 -60.55
CA ALA A 198 -32.90 -21.42 -60.72
C ALA A 198 -34.33 -21.01 -61.12
N ALA A 199 -34.86 -19.92 -60.56
CA ALA A 199 -36.17 -19.38 -60.94
C ALA A 199 -36.17 -18.85 -62.39
N HIS A 200 -35.12 -18.15 -62.82
CA HIS A 200 -34.98 -17.69 -64.20
C HIS A 200 -34.84 -18.87 -65.19
N ASP A 201 -34.06 -19.89 -64.85
CA ASP A 201 -33.88 -21.07 -65.70
C ASP A 201 -35.18 -21.89 -65.79
N ALA A 202 -35.87 -22.09 -64.67
CA ALA A 202 -37.21 -22.71 -64.67
C ALA A 202 -38.20 -21.90 -65.53
N HIS A 203 -38.15 -20.57 -65.45
CA HIS A 203 -38.98 -19.71 -66.29
C HIS A 203 -38.65 -19.89 -67.78
N ARG A 204 -37.36 -19.92 -68.16
CA ARG A 204 -36.94 -20.20 -69.53
C ARG A 204 -37.41 -21.59 -70.00
N GLN A 205 -37.23 -22.62 -69.19
CA GLN A 205 -37.71 -23.98 -69.50
C GLN A 205 -39.22 -24.02 -69.73
N ILE A 206 -40.01 -23.32 -68.91
CA ILE A 206 -41.47 -23.22 -69.12
C ILE A 206 -41.78 -22.54 -70.46
N LEU A 207 -41.08 -21.45 -70.81
CA LEU A 207 -41.25 -20.79 -72.10
C LEU A 207 -40.89 -21.71 -73.28
N ASP A 208 -39.78 -22.44 -73.18
CA ASP A 208 -39.35 -23.41 -74.19
C ASP A 208 -40.38 -24.57 -74.32
N HIS A 209 -40.90 -25.08 -73.20
CA HIS A 209 -41.97 -26.09 -73.20
C HIS A 209 -43.26 -25.56 -73.82
N LEU A 210 -43.63 -24.31 -73.58
CA LEU A 210 -44.80 -23.68 -74.20
C LEU A 210 -44.59 -23.48 -75.70
N ASP A 211 -43.38 -23.15 -76.16
CA ASP A 211 -43.08 -23.04 -77.58
C ASP A 211 -43.09 -24.41 -78.27
N ALA A 212 -42.53 -25.44 -77.63
CA ALA A 212 -42.62 -26.82 -78.11
C ALA A 212 -44.08 -27.30 -78.19
N LEU A 213 -44.91 -26.99 -77.18
CA LEU A 213 -46.36 -27.27 -77.23
C LEU A 213 -47.05 -26.52 -78.36
N ARG A 214 -46.69 -25.24 -78.59
CA ARG A 214 -47.20 -24.46 -79.71
C ARG A 214 -46.83 -25.08 -81.06
N GLN A 215 -45.59 -25.55 -81.22
CA GLN A 215 -45.13 -26.25 -82.42
C GLN A 215 -45.89 -27.57 -82.61
N HIS A 216 -46.01 -28.40 -81.57
CA HIS A 216 -46.78 -29.65 -81.62
C HIS A 216 -48.27 -29.44 -81.97
N LEU A 217 -48.91 -28.40 -81.42
CA LEU A 217 -50.26 -28.02 -81.79
C LEU A 217 -50.35 -27.50 -83.24
N GLY A 218 -49.29 -26.87 -83.74
CA GLY A 218 -49.15 -26.45 -85.14
C GLY A 218 -48.90 -27.61 -86.12
N ASP A 219 -48.24 -28.68 -85.67
CA ASP A 219 -47.95 -29.88 -86.46
C ASP A 219 -49.09 -30.91 -86.42
N LEU A 220 -49.95 -30.86 -85.40
CA LEU A 220 -51.14 -31.72 -85.25
C LEU A 220 -52.04 -31.77 -86.50
N PRO A 221 -52.34 -30.68 -87.22
CA PRO A 221 -53.09 -30.72 -88.48
C PRO A 221 -52.39 -31.53 -89.58
N ASN A 222 -51.05 -31.49 -89.63
CA ASN A 222 -50.28 -32.27 -90.58
C ASN A 222 -50.21 -33.75 -90.18
N ALA A 223 -50.13 -34.04 -88.87
CA ALA A 223 -50.17 -35.41 -88.35
C ALA A 223 -51.56 -36.05 -88.44
N LEU A 224 -52.62 -35.24 -88.43
CA LEU A 224 -54.02 -35.66 -88.64
C LEU A 224 -54.46 -35.56 -90.11
N ALA A 225 -53.59 -35.13 -91.01
CA ALA A 225 -53.88 -35.18 -92.44
C ALA A 225 -53.92 -36.65 -92.86
N LEU A 226 -55.06 -37.06 -93.45
CA LEU A 226 -55.25 -38.40 -94.02
C LEU A 226 -54.08 -38.73 -94.95
N SER A 227 -53.49 -39.92 -94.80
CA SER A 227 -52.47 -40.40 -95.72
C SER A 227 -53.07 -40.62 -97.12
N GLY A 228 -52.23 -40.66 -98.16
CA GLY A 228 -52.71 -40.83 -99.55
C GLY A 228 -53.59 -42.07 -99.74
N ASP A 229 -53.25 -43.16 -99.05
CA ASP A 229 -54.02 -44.40 -99.07
C ASP A 229 -55.38 -44.28 -98.34
N GLU A 230 -55.49 -43.39 -97.34
CA GLU A 230 -56.73 -43.12 -96.59
C GLU A 230 -57.64 -42.12 -97.33
N GLN A 231 -57.09 -41.21 -98.13
CA GLN A 231 -57.85 -40.36 -99.04
C GLN A 231 -58.48 -41.16 -100.18
N ASP A 232 -57.75 -42.13 -100.74
CA ASP A 232 -58.25 -43.04 -101.77
C ASP A 232 -59.40 -43.94 -101.28
N LEU A 233 -59.48 -44.22 -99.97
CA LEU A 233 -60.57 -44.98 -99.34
C LEU A 233 -61.82 -44.14 -99.03
N VAL A 234 -61.66 -42.82 -98.83
CA VAL A 234 -62.77 -41.91 -98.53
C VAL A 234 -63.50 -41.45 -99.80
N ASP A 235 -62.78 -41.42 -100.93
CA ASP A 235 -63.30 -40.95 -102.23
C ASP A 235 -63.95 -42.06 -103.10
N ALA A 236 -64.08 -43.30 -102.61
CA ALA A 236 -64.66 -44.43 -103.35
C ALA A 236 -66.20 -44.43 -103.37
N ASP A 237 -66.82 -44.59 -104.56
CA ASP A 237 -68.27 -44.81 -104.73
C ASP A 237 -68.61 -46.31 -104.92
N ASN A 238 -69.87 -46.70 -104.70
CA ASN A 238 -70.39 -48.09 -104.79
C ASN A 238 -69.94 -48.90 -106.03
N ALA A 239 -69.67 -48.27 -107.17
CA ALA A 239 -69.16 -48.92 -108.38
C ALA A 239 -67.67 -49.33 -108.24
N SER A 240 -66.91 -48.59 -107.44
CA SER A 240 -65.49 -48.81 -107.11
C SER A 240 -65.31 -49.90 -106.04
N ASP A 241 -66.26 -50.01 -105.11
CA ASP A 241 -66.29 -51.07 -104.08
C ASP A 241 -66.44 -52.47 -104.69
N LEU A 242 -67.20 -52.57 -105.78
CA LEU A 242 -67.43 -53.81 -106.53
C LEU A 242 -66.18 -54.26 -107.31
N ASP A 243 -65.36 -53.30 -107.76
CA ASP A 243 -64.09 -53.56 -108.46
C ASP A 243 -62.97 -53.94 -107.48
N LEU A 244 -62.96 -53.35 -106.28
CA LEU A 244 -62.09 -53.74 -105.17
C LEU A 244 -62.38 -55.16 -104.67
N LEU A 245 -63.66 -55.53 -104.51
CA LEU A 245 -64.07 -56.86 -104.06
C LEU A 245 -63.83 -57.96 -105.12
N ASN A 246 -63.97 -57.64 -106.41
CA ASN A 246 -63.74 -58.61 -107.50
C ASN A 246 -62.27 -58.70 -107.95
N ARG A 247 -61.37 -57.88 -107.41
CA ARG A 247 -59.94 -57.81 -107.78
C ARG A 247 -59.20 -59.14 -107.62
N THR A 248 -59.66 -60.03 -106.75
CA THR A 248 -59.02 -61.33 -106.47
C THR A 248 -59.94 -62.55 -106.71
N LEU A 249 -61.13 -62.36 -107.30
CA LEU A 249 -62.13 -63.42 -107.50
C LEU A 249 -62.29 -63.80 -108.98
N SER A 250 -62.33 -65.10 -109.30
CA SER A 250 -62.44 -65.63 -110.67
C SER A 250 -63.54 -66.70 -110.78
N GLY A 251 -64.31 -66.66 -111.88
CA GLY A 251 -65.34 -67.66 -112.18
C GLY A 251 -66.69 -67.40 -111.49
N ARG A 252 -67.37 -68.47 -111.07
CA ARG A 252 -68.75 -68.44 -110.53
C ARG A 252 -68.90 -67.68 -109.20
N ASP A 253 -67.77 -67.25 -108.62
CA ASP A 253 -67.66 -66.57 -107.32
C ASP A 253 -67.53 -65.04 -107.44
N ARG A 254 -67.70 -64.47 -108.65
CA ARG A 254 -67.78 -63.00 -108.81
C ARG A 254 -69.07 -62.46 -108.24
N PHE A 255 -68.96 -61.38 -107.47
CA PHE A 255 -70.13 -60.63 -107.02
C PHE A 255 -70.70 -59.84 -108.20
N VAL A 256 -71.99 -60.05 -108.47
CA VAL A 256 -72.77 -59.31 -109.47
C VAL A 256 -73.71 -58.38 -108.73
N SER A 257 -73.82 -57.14 -109.20
CA SER A 257 -74.70 -56.13 -108.62
C SER A 257 -76.15 -56.64 -108.54
N ALA A 258 -76.70 -56.67 -107.32
CA ALA A 258 -78.10 -57.05 -107.10
C ALA A 258 -79.05 -55.96 -107.65
N ASP A 259 -79.97 -56.39 -108.52
CA ASP A 259 -81.10 -55.60 -109.01
C ASP A 259 -82.01 -55.19 -107.82
N PRO A 260 -82.44 -53.93 -107.66
CA PRO A 260 -82.91 -53.36 -106.39
C PRO A 260 -84.33 -53.76 -105.96
N SER A 261 -84.92 -54.84 -106.48
CA SER A 261 -86.35 -55.14 -106.30
C SER A 261 -86.69 -56.44 -105.54
N ARG A 262 -85.82 -56.90 -104.62
CA ARG A 262 -86.14 -58.04 -103.74
C ARG A 262 -85.95 -57.69 -102.26
N THR A 263 -87.08 -57.48 -101.59
CA THR A 263 -87.24 -57.42 -100.14
C THR A 263 -87.37 -58.82 -99.56
N ASP A 264 -86.37 -59.28 -98.81
CA ASP A 264 -86.59 -60.32 -97.79
C ASP A 264 -85.62 -60.11 -96.63
N THR A 265 -86.21 -59.78 -95.48
CA THR A 265 -85.58 -59.49 -94.20
C THR A 265 -85.17 -60.76 -93.46
N ARG A 266 -83.94 -60.82 -92.94
CA ARG A 266 -83.63 -61.61 -91.74
C ARG A 266 -82.47 -61.02 -90.95
N ALA A 267 -82.70 -60.93 -89.64
CA ALA A 267 -81.92 -60.29 -88.61
C ALA A 267 -80.65 -61.06 -88.18
N ALA A 268 -79.67 -60.33 -87.65
CA ALA A 268 -78.65 -60.77 -86.68
C ALA A 268 -78.07 -59.50 -86.04
N GLU A 269 -78.52 -59.11 -84.84
CA GLU A 269 -78.00 -59.48 -83.52
C GLU A 269 -76.78 -58.65 -83.08
N ALA A 270 -77.04 -57.77 -82.11
CA ALA A 270 -76.08 -57.04 -81.33
C ALA A 270 -75.36 -57.99 -80.36
N THR A 271 -74.06 -57.75 -80.12
CA THR A 271 -73.34 -58.36 -79.01
C THR A 271 -72.68 -57.27 -78.17
N ASP A 272 -73.30 -57.06 -77.02
CA ASP A 272 -72.81 -56.37 -75.83
C ASP A 272 -71.65 -57.17 -75.21
N VAL A 273 -70.55 -56.50 -74.82
CA VAL A 273 -69.67 -56.98 -73.75
C VAL A 273 -69.11 -55.77 -72.97
N LEU A 274 -69.85 -55.37 -71.94
CA LEU A 274 -69.30 -54.77 -70.73
C LEU A 274 -69.34 -55.84 -69.64
N ASP A 275 -68.21 -56.18 -69.02
CA ASP A 275 -68.19 -56.41 -67.58
C ASP A 275 -66.77 -56.38 -66.97
N ALA A 276 -66.72 -55.99 -65.69
CA ALA A 276 -65.65 -56.04 -64.69
C ALA A 276 -65.10 -54.68 -64.19
N VAL A 277 -65.93 -54.04 -63.37
CA VAL A 277 -65.56 -53.17 -62.25
C VAL A 277 -65.19 -54.08 -61.06
N ASP A 278 -64.09 -53.82 -60.34
CA ASP A 278 -64.14 -53.37 -58.93
C ASP A 278 -62.76 -53.11 -58.29
N ASP A 279 -62.81 -52.36 -57.18
CA ASP A 279 -61.84 -52.20 -56.09
C ASP A 279 -60.73 -51.13 -56.26
N GLU A 280 -60.48 -50.20 -55.34
CA GLU A 280 -61.08 -49.85 -54.05
C GLU A 280 -60.46 -48.48 -53.65
N TYR A 281 -61.27 -47.51 -53.23
CA TYR A 281 -60.79 -46.23 -52.69
C TYR A 281 -60.41 -46.38 -51.21
N ARG A 282 -59.17 -46.01 -50.82
CA ARG A 282 -58.82 -45.76 -49.41
C ARG A 282 -58.05 -44.45 -49.25
N VAL A 283 -58.70 -43.49 -48.61
CA VAL A 283 -58.15 -42.18 -48.22
C VAL A 283 -57.35 -42.37 -46.92
N GLU A 284 -56.05 -42.05 -46.93
CA GLU A 284 -55.23 -41.99 -45.71
C GLU A 284 -55.05 -40.57 -45.20
N GLU A 285 -55.33 -40.45 -43.91
CA GLU A 285 -55.43 -39.28 -43.06
C GLU A 285 -54.03 -38.81 -42.61
N TYR A 286 -53.72 -37.54 -42.83
CA TYR A 286 -52.45 -36.91 -42.42
C TYR A 286 -52.39 -36.81 -40.87
N SER A 287 -51.60 -37.69 -40.25
CA SER A 287 -51.23 -37.63 -38.83
C SER A 287 -49.91 -36.86 -38.67
N ALA A 288 -49.97 -35.66 -38.09
CA ALA A 288 -48.81 -34.88 -37.67
C ALA A 288 -48.65 -34.95 -36.15
N LYS A 289 -47.47 -35.40 -35.67
CA LYS A 289 -46.82 -35.25 -34.32
C LYS A 289 -45.49 -36.04 -34.40
N HIS A 290 -44.29 -35.68 -33.91
CA HIS A 290 -43.79 -34.84 -32.81
C HIS A 290 -42.26 -34.62 -33.00
N TYR A 291 -41.68 -33.53 -32.47
CA TYR A 291 -40.65 -33.56 -31.39
C TYR A 291 -40.31 -32.13 -30.90
N GLY A 292 -40.32 -31.93 -29.57
CA GLY A 292 -39.72 -30.78 -28.87
C GLY A 292 -38.19 -30.93 -28.72
N PRO A 293 -37.47 -30.07 -27.97
CA PRO A 293 -37.76 -29.86 -26.54
C PRO A 293 -37.55 -28.41 -25.99
N ALA A 294 -37.90 -28.29 -24.71
CA ALA A 294 -37.99 -27.14 -23.82
C ALA A 294 -36.73 -26.26 -23.66
N ARG A 295 -36.94 -24.98 -23.26
CA ARG A 295 -36.29 -24.36 -22.08
C ARG A 295 -37.13 -23.24 -21.44
N LYS A 296 -37.17 -23.29 -20.10
CA LYS A 296 -37.60 -22.25 -19.16
C LYS A 296 -36.72 -21.00 -19.27
N ASN A 297 -37.28 -19.81 -19.05
CA ASN A 297 -36.94 -18.94 -17.91
C ASN A 297 -37.60 -17.56 -18.10
N ASP A 298 -38.61 -17.26 -17.29
CA ASP A 298 -39.01 -15.89 -17.00
C ASP A 298 -38.99 -15.66 -15.49
N ALA A 299 -38.24 -14.61 -15.14
CA ALA A 299 -38.43 -13.65 -14.06
C ALA A 299 -38.71 -14.16 -12.63
N LYS A 300 -37.74 -13.87 -11.74
CA LYS A 300 -38.00 -13.51 -10.35
C LYS A 300 -37.26 -12.19 -10.06
N PRO A 301 -37.88 -11.20 -9.39
CA PRO A 301 -37.21 -9.96 -9.01
C PRO A 301 -36.51 -10.07 -7.66
N ASP A 302 -35.58 -9.13 -7.47
CA ASP A 302 -34.77 -8.83 -6.29
C ASP A 302 -35.53 -8.82 -4.96
N ALA A 303 -34.86 -9.33 -3.93
CA ALA A 303 -35.02 -8.84 -2.56
C ALA A 303 -33.68 -8.94 -1.82
N ALA A 304 -33.22 -7.78 -1.37
CA ALA A 304 -32.05 -7.54 -0.55
C ALA A 304 -32.26 -7.94 0.93
N SER A 305 -31.17 -8.35 1.58
CA SER A 305 -30.75 -8.08 2.98
C SER A 305 -29.43 -8.87 3.19
N ALA A 306 -28.29 -8.22 3.45
CA ALA A 306 -27.90 -7.61 4.72
C ALA A 306 -27.79 -8.65 5.84
#